data_AF-A0A1N6S5H9-F1
#
_entry.id   AF-A0A1N6S5H9-F1
#
_cell.length_a   1.000
_cell.length_b   1.000
_cell.length_c   1.000
_cell.angle_alpha   90.00
_cell.angle_beta   90.00
_cell.angle_gamma   90.00
#
_symmetry.space_group_name_H-M   'P 1'
#
loop_
_entity.id
_entity.type
_entity.pdbx_description
1 polymer ?
#
loop_
_entity_poly.entity_id
_entity_poly.type
_entity_poly.pdbx_seq_one_letter_code
_entity_poly.pdbx_strand_id
1 'polypeptide(L)'
;LGKAHRVYRTFTADDELMDIAEAREKWQRDVSSRLRSAEQRGKEEGMQEGMQQGMQQGMQQGIQQKAREDALKMLKRGFPLSDIAEITGLSEQEIGDLERST
;
A
#
# COMPACT_ATOMS: atom_id res chain seq x y z
N LEU A 1 25.99 14.86 55.66
CA LEU A 1 25.21 13.86 54.87
C LEU A 1 23.72 13.77 55.23
N GLY A 2 23.27 14.11 56.46
CA GLY A 2 21.87 13.91 56.88
C GLY A 2 20.79 14.90 56.38
N LYS A 3 21.12 16.16 56.07
CA LYS A 3 20.11 17.15 55.62
C LYS A 3 19.68 16.96 54.16
N ALA A 4 20.62 16.73 53.24
CA ALA A 4 20.32 16.49 51.82
C ALA A 4 19.49 15.22 51.60
N HIS A 5 19.81 14.15 52.34
CA HIS A 5 19.06 12.88 52.26
C HIS A 5 17.65 12.99 52.83
N ARG A 6 17.45 13.84 53.87
CA ARG A 6 16.12 14.10 54.43
C ARG A 6 15.27 14.94 53.48
N VAL A 7 15.82 16.00 52.89
CA VAL A 7 15.11 16.85 51.90
C VAL A 7 14.74 16.06 50.65
N TYR A 8 15.62 15.19 50.16
CA TYR A 8 15.30 14.28 49.06
C TYR A 8 14.12 13.38 49.42
N ARG A 9 14.16 12.74 50.60
CA ARG A 9 13.05 11.91 51.08
C ARG A 9 11.74 12.68 51.23
N THR A 10 11.77 13.92 51.73
CA THR A 10 10.54 14.72 51.90
C THR A 10 9.97 15.19 50.57
N PHE A 11 10.81 15.43 49.56
CA PHE A 11 10.38 15.78 48.21
C PHE A 11 9.84 14.56 47.44
N THR A 12 10.35 13.37 47.73
CA THR A 12 9.92 12.09 47.13
C THR A 12 8.88 11.32 47.96
N ALA A 13 8.47 11.82 49.13
CA ALA A 13 7.49 11.18 50.02
C ALA A 13 6.09 11.79 49.89
N ASP A 14 5.87 12.60 48.86
CA ASP A 14 4.53 13.01 48.45
C ASP A 14 4.04 11.94 47.45
N ASP A 15 3.45 10.88 48.01
CA ASP A 15 2.98 9.71 47.25
C ASP A 15 2.04 10.13 46.11
N GLU A 16 1.27 11.21 46.28
CA GLU A 16 0.39 11.76 45.23
C GLU A 16 1.18 12.30 44.03
N LEU A 17 2.33 12.95 44.25
CA LEU A 17 3.18 13.44 43.17
C LEU A 17 3.83 12.31 42.38
N MET A 18 4.22 11.22 43.07
CA MET A 18 4.75 10.02 42.43
C MET A 18 3.67 9.33 41.60
N ASP A 19 2.45 9.17 42.14
CA ASP A 19 1.31 8.60 41.41
C ASP A 19 0.96 9.41 40.16
N ILE A 20 0.97 10.74 40.24
CA ILE A 20 0.74 11.63 39.09
C ILE A 20 1.86 11.49 38.05
N ALA A 21 3.12 11.41 38.49
CA ALA A 21 4.26 11.23 37.59
C ALA A 21 4.21 9.86 36.88
N GLU A 22 3.93 8.79 37.62
CA GLU A 22 3.77 7.44 37.09
C GLU A 22 2.60 7.35 36.11
N ALA A 23 1.45 7.95 36.43
CA ALA A 23 0.30 8.01 35.54
C ALA A 23 0.63 8.76 34.24
N ARG A 24 1.37 9.87 34.33
CA ARG A 24 1.83 10.63 33.16
C ARG A 24 2.79 9.82 32.30
N GLU A 25 3.77 9.16 32.90
CA GLU A 25 4.71 8.30 32.18
C GLU A 25 3.99 7.14 31.49
N LYS A 26 3.06 6.48 32.18
CA LYS A 26 2.23 5.42 31.61
C LYS A 26 1.44 5.92 30.41
N TRP A 27 0.77 7.06 30.55
CA TRP A 27 0.02 7.67 29.43
C TRP A 27 0.93 7.99 28.24
N GLN A 28 2.12 8.56 28.49
CA GLN A 28 3.09 8.86 27.43
C GLN A 28 3.57 7.59 26.72
N ARG A 29 3.83 6.51 27.47
CA ARG A 29 4.22 5.21 26.91
C ARG A 29 3.09 4.62 26.06
N ASP A 30 1.86 4.65 26.56
CA ASP A 30 0.68 4.15 25.84
C ASP A 30 0.45 4.93 24.54
N VAL A 31 0.52 6.26 24.61
CA VAL A 31 0.41 7.12 23.41
C VAL A 31 1.54 6.84 22.43
N SER A 32 2.78 6.75 22.88
CA SER A 32 3.92 6.45 22.01
C SER A 32 3.77 5.09 21.32
N SER A 33 3.34 4.07 22.07
CA SER A 33 3.10 2.72 21.54
C SER A 33 1.97 2.72 20.50
N ARG A 34 0.86 3.43 20.77
CA ARG A 34 -0.26 3.56 19.84
C ARG A 34 0.14 4.28 18.55
N LEU A 35 0.89 5.38 18.66
CA LEU A 35 1.35 6.13 17.49
C LEU A 35 2.29 5.29 16.62
N ARG A 36 3.25 4.57 17.22
CA ARG A 36 4.13 3.65 16.48
C ARG A 36 3.35 2.54 15.80
N SER A 37 2.37 1.95 16.50
CA SER A 37 1.54 0.89 15.94
C SER A 37 0.68 1.41 14.78
N ALA A 38 0.11 2.61 14.91
CA ALA A 38 -0.66 3.24 13.84
C ALA A 38 0.20 3.58 12.63
N GLU A 39 1.40 4.12 12.83
CA GLU A 39 2.35 4.39 11.75
C GLU A 39 2.78 3.12 11.03
N GLN A 40 3.08 2.05 11.78
CA GLN A 40 3.45 0.76 11.21
C GLN A 40 2.30 0.17 10.38
N ARG A 41 1.08 0.14 10.93
CA ARG A 41 -0.10 -0.36 10.21
C ARG A 41 -0.35 0.46 8.95
N GLY A 42 -0.31 1.79 9.02
CA GLY A 42 -0.51 2.63 7.85
C GLY A 42 0.52 2.40 6.75
N LYS A 43 1.79 2.12 7.11
CA LYS A 43 2.83 1.75 6.14
C LYS A 43 2.58 0.37 5.53
N GLU A 44 2.21 -0.61 6.34
CA GLU A 44 1.91 -1.98 5.89
C GLU A 44 0.69 -2.00 4.96
N GLU A 45 -0.41 -1.36 5.37
CA GLU A 45 -1.64 -1.22 4.57
C GLU A 45 -1.36 -0.49 3.26
N GLY A 46 -0.69 0.66 3.31
CA GLY A 46 -0.34 1.42 2.10
C GLY A 46 0.55 0.64 1.12
N MET A 47 1.51 -0.14 1.64
CA MET A 47 2.36 -0.98 0.81
C MET A 47 1.58 -2.15 0.20
N GLN A 48 0.69 -2.78 0.97
CA GLN A 48 -0.14 -3.88 0.49
C GLN A 48 -1.13 -3.41 -0.59
N GLU A 49 -1.84 -2.30 -0.35
CA GLU A 49 -2.77 -1.71 -1.31
C GLU A 49 -2.04 -1.29 -2.60
N GLY A 50 -0.91 -0.59 -2.47
CA GLY A 50 -0.11 -0.16 -3.62
C GLY A 50 0.40 -1.35 -4.45
N MET A 51 0.86 -2.41 -3.79
CA MET A 51 1.31 -3.63 -4.48
C MET A 51 0.15 -4.34 -5.19
N GLN A 52 -1.00 -4.45 -4.54
CA GLN A 52 -2.18 -5.09 -5.13
C GLN A 52 -2.68 -4.32 -6.36
N GLN A 53 -2.81 -2.99 -6.25
CA GLN A 53 -3.23 -2.13 -7.35
C GLN A 53 -2.24 -2.20 -8.51
N GLY A 54 -0.94 -2.09 -8.22
CA GLY A 54 0.12 -2.17 -9.23
C GLY A 54 0.13 -3.52 -9.95
N MET A 55 -0.03 -4.62 -9.23
CA MET A 55 -0.10 -5.97 -9.82
C MET A 55 -1.35 -6.13 -10.70
N GLN A 56 -2.51 -5.65 -10.25
CA GLN A 56 -3.74 -5.73 -11.03
C GLN A 56 -3.66 -4.92 -12.33
N GLN A 57 -3.17 -3.67 -12.24
CA GLN A 57 -2.99 -2.81 -13.41
C GLN A 57 -1.96 -3.41 -14.38
N GLY A 58 -0.82 -3.87 -13.87
CA GLY A 58 0.22 -4.50 -14.69
C GLY A 58 -0.28 -5.77 -15.40
N MET A 59 -1.05 -6.61 -14.72
CA MET A 59 -1.64 -7.81 -15.33
C MET A 59 -2.63 -7.45 -16.43
N GLN A 60 -3.53 -6.49 -16.18
CA GLN A 60 -4.52 -6.07 -17.16
C GLN A 60 -3.86 -5.44 -18.40
N GLN A 61 -2.86 -4.58 -18.20
CA GLN A 61 -2.08 -4.00 -19.30
C GLN A 61 -1.33 -5.08 -20.08
N GLY A 62 -0.72 -6.06 -19.39
CA GLY A 62 -0.01 -7.17 -20.03
C GLY A 62 -0.93 -8.04 -20.89
N ILE A 63 -2.12 -8.39 -20.39
CA ILE A 63 -3.13 -9.15 -21.15
C ILE A 63 -3.56 -8.36 -22.39
N GLN A 64 -3.87 -7.07 -22.23
CA GLN A 64 -4.31 -6.23 -23.35
C GLN A 64 -3.21 -6.06 -24.40
N GLN A 65 -1.97 -5.81 -23.99
CA GLN A 65 -0.84 -5.69 -24.89
C GLN A 65 -0.63 -7.01 -25.65
N LYS A 66 -0.68 -8.15 -24.95
CA LYS A 66 -0.53 -9.47 -25.56
C LYS A 66 -1.62 -9.74 -26.60
N ALA A 67 -2.88 -9.43 -26.30
CA ALA A 67 -3.99 -9.54 -27.24
C ALA A 67 -3.76 -8.71 -28.52
N ARG A 68 -3.29 -7.45 -28.36
CA ARG A 68 -2.96 -6.57 -29.50
C ARG A 68 -1.79 -7.11 -30.33
N GLU A 69 -0.73 -7.58 -29.69
CA GLU A 69 0.42 -8.18 -30.38
C GLU A 69 0.04 -9.42 -31.20
N ASP A 70 -0.83 -10.26 -30.65
CA ASP A 70 -1.29 -11.46 -31.33
C ASP A 70 -2.26 -11.12 -32.47
N ALA A 71 -3.16 -10.13 -32.28
CA ALA A 71 -4.00 -9.59 -33.34
C ALA A 71 -3.17 -9.06 -34.52
N LEU A 72 -2.11 -8.28 -34.25
CA LEU A 72 -1.20 -7.78 -35.30
C LEU A 72 -0.51 -8.91 -36.07
N LYS A 73 -0.10 -10.00 -35.40
CA LYS A 73 0.50 -11.16 -36.07
C LYS A 73 -0.52 -11.90 -36.94
N MET A 74 -1.78 -11.98 -36.51
CA MET A 74 -2.86 -12.60 -37.27
C MET A 74 -3.25 -11.77 -38.49
N LEU A 75 -3.37 -10.44 -38.33
CA LEU A 75 -3.58 -9.50 -39.45
C LEU A 75 -2.50 -9.68 -40.53
N LYS A 76 -1.22 -9.70 -40.11
CA LYS A 76 -0.08 -9.92 -41.03
C LYS A 76 -0.11 -11.28 -41.74
N ARG A 77 -0.81 -12.26 -41.19
CA ARG A 77 -1.00 -13.60 -41.79
C ARG A 77 -2.29 -13.71 -42.61
N GLY A 78 -3.08 -12.64 -42.70
CA GLY A 78 -4.30 -12.59 -43.50
C GLY A 78 -5.50 -13.29 -42.87
N PHE A 79 -5.54 -13.40 -41.54
CA PHE A 79 -6.73 -13.93 -40.85
C PHE A 79 -7.92 -12.98 -41.01
N PRO A 80 -9.16 -13.49 -41.16
CA PRO A 80 -10.36 -12.67 -41.15
C PRO A 80 -10.53 -11.88 -39.85
N LEU A 81 -11.04 -10.65 -39.93
CA LEU A 81 -11.24 -9.79 -38.75
C LEU A 81 -12.15 -10.45 -37.69
N SER A 82 -13.17 -11.18 -38.14
CA SER A 82 -14.08 -11.94 -37.26
C SER A 82 -13.32 -12.95 -36.39
N ASP A 83 -12.41 -13.70 -37.00
CA ASP A 83 -11.64 -14.75 -36.31
C ASP A 83 -10.65 -14.13 -35.34
N ILE A 84 -10.04 -12.99 -35.72
CA ILE A 84 -9.14 -12.24 -34.85
C ILE A 84 -9.90 -11.71 -33.63
N ALA A 85 -11.09 -11.14 -33.83
CA ALA A 85 -11.94 -10.65 -32.76
C ALA A 85 -12.34 -11.78 -31.79
N GLU A 86 -12.76 -12.93 -32.33
CA GLU A 86 -13.11 -14.10 -31.52
C GLU A 86 -11.93 -14.62 -30.69
N ILE A 87 -10.75 -14.76 -31.29
CA ILE A 87 -9.59 -15.36 -30.62
C ILE A 87 -8.94 -14.40 -29.62
N THR A 88 -8.84 -13.12 -29.96
CA THR A 88 -8.12 -12.14 -29.13
C THR A 88 -9.02 -11.43 -28.12
N GLY A 89 -10.34 -11.52 -28.30
CA GLY A 89 -11.33 -10.80 -27.49
C GLY A 89 -11.36 -9.30 -27.74
N LEU A 90 -10.66 -8.81 -28.77
CA LEU A 90 -10.72 -7.42 -29.20
C LEU A 90 -11.93 -7.17 -30.09
N SER A 91 -12.48 -5.96 -30.05
CA SER A 91 -13.50 -5.54 -31.00
C SER A 91 -12.92 -5.36 -32.40
N GLU A 92 -13.76 -5.51 -33.43
CA GLU A 92 -13.35 -5.23 -34.82
C GLU A 92 -12.87 -3.78 -34.99
N GLN A 93 -13.43 -2.84 -34.22
CA GLN A 93 -12.97 -1.45 -34.21
C GLN A 93 -11.54 -1.34 -33.68
N GLU A 94 -11.22 -1.98 -32.55
CA GLU A 94 -9.85 -1.98 -32.01
C GLU A 94 -8.86 -2.63 -32.97
N ILE A 95 -9.27 -3.71 -33.66
CA ILE A 95 -8.44 -4.39 -34.65
C ILE A 95 -8.21 -3.48 -35.87
N GLY A 96 -9.24 -2.79 -36.36
CA GLY A 96 -9.13 -1.83 -37.45
C GLY A 96 -8.29 -0.59 -37.09
N ASP A 97 -8.28 -0.18 -35.82
CA ASP A 97 -7.39 0.89 -35.34
C ASP A 97 -5.94 0.41 -35.28
N LEU A 98 -5.69 -0.84 -34.86
CA LEU A 98 -4.35 -1.45 -34.89
C LEU A 98 -3.80 -1.52 -36.31
N GLU A 99 -4.61 -1.97 -37.27
CA GLU A 99 -4.23 -2.04 -38.69
C GLU A 99 -3.85 -0.68 -39.26
N ARG A 100 -4.63 0.37 -38.94
CA ARG A 100 -4.35 1.75 -39.40
C ARG A 100 -3.16 2.40 -38.70
N SER A 101 -2.77 1.89 -37.54
CA SER A 101 -1.64 2.40 -36.75
C SER A 101 -0.28 1.78 -37.10
N THR A 102 -0.26 0.79 -38.01
CA THR A 102 0.95 0.08 -38.47
C THR A 102 1.35 0.52 -39.88
#